data_AF-A0A926ZKD0-F1
#
_entry.id   AF-A0A926ZKD0-F1
#
_cell.length_a   1.000
_cell.length_b   1.000
_cell.length_c   1.000
_cell.angle_alpha   90.00
_cell.angle_beta   90.00
_cell.angle_gamma   90.00
#
_symmetry.space_group_name_H-M   'P 1'
#
loop_
_entity.id
_entity.type
_entity.pdbx_description
1 polymer ?
#
loop_
_entity_poly.entity_id
_entity_poly.type
_entity_poly.pdbx_seq_one_letter_code
_entity_poly.pdbx_strand_id
1 'polypeptide(L)'
;MYCGRGRSIEDLGLGNPFSHKPGTARFRVKTLAESLDCYQAWLGKLLKAYQKQQTCKLEDWERAYLRRVIKLAKDIEDDVVTDLMCFCIDQENYQTDNSKPDKCHTQILYEIALEIK
;
A
#
# COMPACT_ATOMS: atom_id res chain seq x y z
N MET A 1 6.10 -2.08 14.35
CA MET A 1 6.27 -0.89 13.49
C MET A 1 6.58 -1.35 12.06
N TYR A 2 5.63 -1.21 11.13
CA TYR A 2 5.82 -1.64 9.75
C TYR A 2 6.32 -0.47 8.90
N CYS A 3 7.48 -0.63 8.24
CA CYS A 3 7.99 0.31 7.26
C CYS A 3 7.62 -0.19 5.86
N GLY A 4 6.77 0.55 5.15
CA GLY A 4 6.37 0.20 3.79
C GLY A 4 7.52 0.23 2.77
N ARG A 5 8.72 0.75 3.08
CA ARG A 5 9.79 0.84 2.07
C ARG A 5 10.50 -0.50 1.86
N GLY A 6 10.35 -1.02 0.65
CA GLY A 6 11.24 -2.02 0.10
C GLY A 6 12.68 -1.54 -0.06
N ARG A 7 13.66 -2.44 0.13
CA ARG A 7 15.09 -2.14 -0.09
C ARG A 7 15.49 -2.24 -1.58
N SER A 8 14.67 -2.89 -2.41
CA SER A 8 14.86 -3.03 -3.86
C SER A 8 13.51 -2.93 -4.60
N ILE A 9 13.55 -2.79 -5.94
CA ILE A 9 12.35 -2.80 -6.81
C ILE A 9 11.59 -4.14 -6.68
N GLU A 10 12.33 -5.23 -6.44
CA GLU A 10 11.81 -6.59 -6.32
C GLU A 10 11.24 -6.87 -4.92
N ASP A 11 11.78 -6.20 -3.90
CA ASP A 11 11.32 -6.33 -2.52
C ASP A 11 10.55 -5.09 -2.09
N LEU A 12 9.55 -4.67 -2.89
CA LEU A 12 8.70 -3.51 -2.61
C LEU A 12 8.02 -3.51 -1.23
N GLY A 13 8.08 -4.59 -0.44
CA GLY A 13 7.45 -4.64 0.87
C GLY A 13 5.93 -4.48 0.75
N LEU A 14 5.39 -3.50 1.49
CA LEU A 14 4.06 -2.90 1.29
C LEU A 14 4.19 -1.43 0.83
N GLY A 15 5.20 -1.14 0.03
CA GLY A 15 5.53 0.20 -0.43
C GLY A 15 4.69 0.63 -1.60
N ASN A 16 4.72 1.93 -1.87
CA ASN A 16 4.13 2.49 -3.09
C ASN A 16 5.04 2.17 -4.30
N PRO A 17 4.57 1.42 -5.32
CA PRO A 17 5.34 1.17 -6.53
C PRO A 17 5.45 2.41 -7.43
N PHE A 18 4.69 3.48 -7.18
CA PHE A 18 4.73 4.75 -7.89
C PHE A 18 5.50 5.80 -7.10
N SER A 19 6.45 6.50 -7.71
CA SER A 19 7.18 7.59 -7.04
C SER A 19 7.59 8.72 -7.98
N HIS A 20 7.50 9.95 -7.48
CA HIS A 20 8.08 11.16 -8.09
C HIS A 20 9.50 11.47 -7.59
N LYS A 21 10.00 10.78 -6.55
CA LYS A 21 11.39 10.89 -6.05
C LYS A 21 12.29 9.84 -6.70
N PRO A 22 13.49 10.19 -7.19
CA PRO A 22 14.38 9.21 -7.81
C PRO A 22 14.66 8.05 -6.84
N GLY A 23 14.76 6.81 -7.33
CA GLY A 23 14.94 5.63 -6.49
C GLY A 23 14.42 4.34 -7.12
N THR A 24 14.09 3.37 -6.26
CA THR A 24 13.69 1.99 -6.59
C THR A 24 12.19 1.81 -6.81
N ALA A 25 11.47 2.86 -7.19
CA ALA A 25 10.05 2.71 -7.52
C ALA A 25 9.91 2.02 -8.87
N ARG A 26 8.91 1.14 -9.00
CA ARG A 26 8.63 0.42 -10.25
C ARG A 26 8.12 1.35 -11.34
N PHE A 27 7.33 2.36 -10.96
CA PHE A 27 6.72 3.32 -11.87
C PHE A 27 7.11 4.75 -11.50
N ARG A 28 7.59 5.47 -12.51
CA ARG A 28 7.99 6.87 -12.38
C ARG A 28 6.81 7.78 -12.70
N VAL A 29 6.48 8.69 -11.78
CA VAL A 29 5.43 9.71 -11.95
C VAL A 29 5.99 11.10 -11.70
N LYS A 30 5.24 12.16 -12.01
CA LYS A 30 5.73 13.54 -11.97
C LYS A 30 5.53 14.20 -10.61
N THR A 31 4.48 13.83 -9.88
CA THR A 31 4.09 14.51 -8.64
C THR A 31 3.77 13.53 -7.50
N LEU A 32 3.74 14.05 -6.26
CA LEU A 32 3.27 13.28 -5.11
C LEU A 32 1.79 12.92 -5.26
N ALA A 33 0.94 13.85 -5.71
CA ALA A 33 -0.47 13.59 -5.92
C ALA A 33 -0.69 12.43 -6.91
N GLU A 34 -0.03 12.46 -8.06
CA GLU A 34 -0.08 11.39 -9.06
C GLU A 34 0.41 10.04 -8.48
N SER A 35 1.44 10.07 -7.63
CA SER A 35 1.94 8.87 -6.93
C SER A 35 0.91 8.26 -6.00
N LEU A 36 0.10 9.07 -5.30
CA LEU A 36 -0.96 8.61 -4.41
C LEU A 36 -2.17 8.12 -5.21
N ASP A 37 -2.61 8.88 -6.22
CA ASP A 37 -3.75 8.54 -7.07
C ASP A 37 -3.52 7.21 -7.81
N CYS A 38 -2.33 7.04 -8.43
CA CYS A 38 -1.97 5.80 -9.09
C CYS A 38 -1.92 4.62 -8.12
N TYR A 39 -1.42 4.85 -6.90
CA TYR A 39 -1.32 3.81 -5.88
C TYR A 39 -2.70 3.34 -5.41
N GLN A 40 -3.61 4.27 -5.11
CA GLN A 40 -4.98 3.96 -4.72
C GLN A 40 -5.73 3.22 -5.82
N ALA A 41 -5.65 3.70 -7.07
CA ALA A 41 -6.27 3.04 -8.21
C ALA A 41 -5.72 1.61 -8.42
N TRP A 42 -4.40 1.44 -8.28
CA TRP A 42 -3.74 0.14 -8.42
C TRP A 42 -4.11 -0.83 -7.30
N LEU A 43 -4.10 -0.40 -6.03
CA LEU A 43 -4.58 -1.23 -4.92
C LEU A 43 -6.05 -1.61 -5.09
N GLY A 44 -6.89 -0.68 -5.57
CA GLY A 44 -8.28 -0.97 -5.91
C GLY A 44 -8.44 -2.02 -7.02
N LYS A 45 -7.53 -2.05 -8.01
CA LYS A 45 -7.45 -3.15 -9.00
C LYS A 45 -7.13 -4.48 -8.30
N LEU A 46 -6.17 -4.51 -7.38
CA LEU A 46 -5.79 -5.73 -6.66
C LEU A 46 -6.95 -6.25 -5.79
N LEU A 47 -7.59 -5.36 -5.03
CA LEU A 47 -8.73 -5.69 -4.18
C LEU A 47 -9.90 -6.26 -5.00
N LYS A 48 -10.24 -5.62 -6.12
CA LYS A 48 -11.28 -6.13 -7.04
C LYS A 48 -10.92 -7.50 -7.61
N ALA A 49 -9.65 -7.73 -7.96
CA ALA A 49 -9.20 -9.03 -8.42
C ALA A 49 -9.29 -10.10 -7.33
N TYR A 50 -8.98 -9.75 -6.08
CA TYR A 50 -9.15 -10.62 -4.91
C TYR A 50 -10.63 -10.99 -4.69
N GLN A 51 -11.50 -10.00 -4.53
CA GLN A 51 -12.93 -10.18 -4.26
C GLN A 51 -13.65 -10.99 -5.35
N LYS A 52 -13.22 -10.85 -6.62
CA LYS A 52 -13.77 -11.60 -7.75
C LYS A 52 -13.11 -12.96 -7.99
N GLN A 53 -12.16 -13.37 -7.15
CA GLN A 53 -11.36 -14.59 -7.33
C GLN A 53 -10.62 -14.65 -8.69
N GLN A 54 -10.15 -13.50 -9.17
CA GLN A 54 -9.47 -13.32 -10.47
C GLN A 54 -7.98 -13.00 -10.31
N THR A 55 -7.35 -13.44 -9.22
CA THR A 55 -5.92 -13.17 -8.94
C THR A 55 -4.97 -13.80 -9.95
N CYS A 56 -5.43 -14.79 -10.74
CA CYS A 56 -4.69 -15.35 -11.87
C CYS A 56 -4.44 -14.33 -13.00
N LYS A 57 -5.25 -13.26 -13.10
CA LYS A 57 -5.08 -12.19 -14.10
C LYS A 57 -4.06 -11.12 -13.71
N LEU A 58 -3.56 -11.16 -12.48
CA LEU A 58 -2.53 -10.24 -11.99
C LEU A 58 -1.15 -10.67 -12.50
N GLU A 59 -0.18 -9.76 -12.50
CA GLU A 59 1.23 -10.14 -12.69
C GLU A 59 1.78 -10.84 -11.44
N ASP A 60 2.90 -11.57 -11.56
CA ASP A 60 3.48 -12.31 -10.43
C ASP A 60 3.82 -11.43 -9.23
N TRP A 61 4.39 -10.25 -9.48
CA TRP A 61 4.74 -9.30 -8.42
C TRP A 61 3.48 -8.67 -7.80
N GLU A 62 2.41 -8.46 -8.56
CA GLU A 62 1.12 -7.99 -8.05
C GLU A 62 0.50 -9.05 -7.13
N ARG A 63 0.57 -10.33 -7.51
CA ARG A 63 0.14 -11.45 -6.65
C ARG A 63 0.96 -11.51 -5.36
N ALA A 64 2.28 -11.36 -5.46
CA ALA A 64 3.16 -11.36 -4.30
C ALA A 64 2.83 -10.20 -3.36
N TYR A 65 2.58 -9.01 -3.91
CA TYR A 65 2.16 -7.83 -3.16
C TYR A 65 0.81 -8.07 -2.48
N LEU A 66 -0.20 -8.52 -3.22
CA LEU A 66 -1.54 -8.80 -2.69
C LEU A 66 -1.50 -9.81 -1.54
N ARG A 67 -0.68 -10.86 -1.62
CA ARG A 67 -0.50 -11.81 -0.50
C ARG A 67 0.02 -11.13 0.77
N ARG A 68 0.93 -10.16 0.63
CA ARG A 68 1.44 -9.36 1.76
C ARG A 68 0.34 -8.46 2.32
N VAL A 69 -0.50 -7.85 1.48
CA VAL A 69 -1.65 -7.03 1.92
C VAL A 69 -2.68 -7.90 2.65
N ILE A 70 -3.01 -9.09 2.15
CA ILE A 70 -3.92 -10.03 2.83
C ILE A 70 -3.35 -10.45 4.18
N LYS A 71 -2.04 -10.72 4.25
CA LYS A 71 -1.40 -11.00 5.53
C LYS A 71 -1.51 -9.81 6.49
N LEU A 72 -1.26 -8.60 6.02
CA LEU A 72 -1.43 -7.39 6.82
C LEU A 72 -2.87 -7.25 7.34
N ALA A 73 -3.88 -7.48 6.49
CA ALA A 73 -5.29 -7.42 6.89
C ALA A 73 -5.60 -8.38 8.05
N LYS A 74 -5.09 -9.62 7.97
CA LYS A 74 -5.22 -10.60 9.07
C LYS A 74 -4.46 -10.18 10.32
N ASP A 75 -3.24 -9.68 10.17
CA ASP A 75 -2.45 -9.20 11.31
C ASP A 75 -3.13 -7.98 12.00
N ILE A 76 -3.89 -7.16 11.27
CA ILE A 76 -4.73 -6.09 11.84
C ILE A 76 -5.96 -6.68 12.55
N GLU A 77 -6.65 -7.63 11.92
CA GLU A 77 -7.82 -8.31 12.51
C GLU A 77 -7.48 -9.03 13.82
N ASP A 78 -6.30 -9.67 13.87
CA ASP A 78 -5.78 -10.38 15.04
C ASP A 78 -5.14 -9.45 16.10
N ASP A 79 -5.25 -8.12 15.94
CA ASP A 79 -4.68 -7.09 16.83
C ASP A 79 -3.14 -7.19 16.99
N VAL A 80 -2.46 -7.82 16.02
CA VAL A 80 -0.99 -7.94 15.97
C VAL A 80 -0.37 -6.65 15.44
N VAL A 81 -1.05 -5.98 14.50
CA VAL A 81 -0.65 -4.69 13.92
C VAL A 81 -1.71 -3.64 14.23
N THR A 82 -1.41 -2.77 15.19
CA THR A 82 -2.29 -1.65 15.58
C THR A 82 -2.04 -0.39 14.76
N ASP A 83 -0.81 -0.22 14.26
CA ASP A 83 -0.36 1.01 13.61
C ASP A 83 0.58 0.74 12.43
N LEU A 84 0.42 1.53 11.36
CA LEU A 84 1.32 1.56 10.22
C LEU A 84 2.05 2.91 10.14
N MET A 85 3.35 2.88 9.80
CA MET A 85 4.18 4.09 9.74
C MET A 85 4.54 4.46 8.30
N CYS A 86 4.43 5.75 7.98
CA CYS A 86 4.75 6.33 6.69
C CYS A 86 5.95 7.28 6.79
N PHE A 87 7.00 7.05 6.00
CA PHE A 87 8.17 7.95 5.91
C PHE A 87 8.13 8.87 4.67
N CYS A 88 6.97 9.03 4.03
CA CYS A 88 6.87 9.76 2.76
C CYS A 88 6.61 11.26 2.90
N ILE A 89 6.19 11.73 4.08
CA ILE A 89 5.73 13.10 4.30
C ILE A 89 6.49 13.89 5.39
N ASP A 90 7.66 13.43 5.85
CA ASP A 90 8.38 14.06 6.98
C ASP A 90 7.44 14.36 8.18
N GLN A 91 6.41 13.52 8.36
CA GLN A 91 5.54 13.53 9.54
C GLN A 91 5.91 12.34 10.41
N GLU A 92 6.49 12.63 11.58
CA GLU A 92 6.67 11.65 12.64
C GLU A 92 5.30 11.32 13.26
N ASN A 93 4.96 10.03 13.32
CA ASN A 93 3.82 9.50 14.10
C ASN A 93 2.41 9.99 13.69
N TYR A 94 1.92 9.54 12.53
CA TYR A 94 0.50 9.73 12.20
C TYR A 94 -0.38 8.69 12.91
N GLN A 95 -1.38 9.16 13.66
CA GLN A 95 -2.49 8.35 14.17
C GLN A 95 -3.67 8.43 13.19
N THR A 96 -4.38 7.32 12.99
CA THR A 96 -5.55 7.19 12.10
C THR A 96 -6.69 8.13 12.54
N ASP A 97 -6.63 9.39 12.10
CA ASP A 97 -7.75 10.31 12.18
C ASP A 97 -8.60 10.15 10.91
N ASN A 98 -9.69 9.39 11.03
CA ASN A 98 -10.66 9.07 9.96
C ASN A 98 -11.41 10.31 9.43
N SER A 99 -11.17 11.50 9.98
CA SER A 99 -11.83 12.74 9.56
C SER A 99 -11.11 13.49 8.43
N LYS A 100 -9.97 12.99 7.94
CA LYS A 100 -9.13 13.69 6.95
C LYS A 100 -8.96 12.86 5.68
N PRO A 101 -8.96 13.49 4.49
CA PRO A 101 -8.69 12.81 3.22
C PRO A 101 -7.30 12.16 3.26
N ASP A 102 -7.14 11.03 2.57
CA ASP A 102 -5.88 10.29 2.42
C ASP A 102 -4.70 11.23 2.18
N LYS A 103 -3.72 11.22 3.10
CA LYS A 103 -2.53 12.09 3.02
C LYS A 103 -1.28 11.32 2.64
N CYS A 104 -1.29 9.99 2.70
CA CYS A 104 -0.12 9.20 2.37
C CYS A 104 -0.45 7.75 1.96
N HIS A 105 0.53 7.10 1.32
CA HIS A 105 0.40 5.72 0.85
C HIS A 105 0.04 4.72 1.97
N THR A 106 0.51 4.93 3.20
CA THR A 106 0.20 4.01 4.29
C THR A 106 -1.26 4.06 4.72
N GLN A 107 -1.93 5.22 4.63
CA GLN A 107 -3.37 5.33 4.90
C GLN A 107 -4.17 4.60 3.83
N ILE A 108 -3.85 4.86 2.56
CA ILE A 108 -4.46 4.17 1.41
C ILE A 108 -4.31 2.64 1.57
N LEU A 109 -3.12 2.17 1.97
CA LEU A 109 -2.87 0.74 2.21
C LEU A 109 -3.72 0.20 3.37
N TYR A 110 -3.80 0.93 4.49
CA TYR A 110 -4.57 0.53 5.66
C TYR A 110 -6.06 0.40 5.33
N GLU A 111 -6.63 1.40 4.65
CA GLU A 111 -8.03 1.37 4.21
C GLU A 111 -8.32 0.16 3.33
N ILE A 112 -7.44 -0.12 2.36
CA ILE A 112 -7.56 -1.30 1.51
C ILE A 112 -7.44 -2.59 2.32
N ALA A 113 -6.58 -2.65 3.33
CA ALA A 113 -6.45 -3.83 4.18
C ALA A 113 -7.73 -4.08 5.00
N LEU A 114 -8.41 -3.03 5.49
CA LEU A 114 -9.70 -3.15 6.17
C LEU A 114 -10.84 -3.62 5.25
N GLU A 115 -10.71 -3.44 3.94
CA GLU A 115 -11.67 -3.93 2.94
C GLU A 115 -11.43 -5.40 2.51
N ILE A 116 -10.31 -6.00 2.90
CA ILE A 116 -10.03 -7.42 2.67
C ILE A 116 -10.75 -8.23 3.76
N LYS A 117 -11.83 -8.90 3.37
CA LYS A 117 -12.59 -9.86 4.19
C LYS A 117 -12.59 -11.25 3.55
#